data_AF-A0A967WVU2-F1
#
_entry.id   AF-A0A967WVU2-F1
#
_cell.length_a   1.000
_cell.length_b   1.000
_cell.length_c   1.000
_cell.angle_alpha   90.00
_cell.angle_beta   90.00
_cell.angle_gamma   90.00
#
_symmetry.space_group_name_H-M   'P 1'
#
loop_
_entity.id
_entity.type
_entity.pdbx_description
1 polymer ?
#
loop_
_entity_poly.entity_id
_entity_poly.type
_entity_poly.pdbx_seq_one_letter_code
_entity_poly.pdbx_strand_id
1 'polypeptide(L)'
;MVIQGVIFDLGHTLMGLDGTWPEIFEHGASDLAHFLAEHRPGIDAGALTKAWLERRTEGFARARETMREVTAEASMRWALARCGISDPDHALLFGAIDAFFAYEEARWYAYPEAIPTLRALSGRGLRQGMLSNATHDPLVQRLVDRLGFRHWLDPALSSASTGLRKP
;
A
#
# COMPACT_ATOMS: atom_id res chain seq x y z
N MET A 1 -2.35 -34.59 11.49
CA MET A 1 -2.51 -33.63 10.38
C MET A 1 -1.13 -33.06 10.09
N VAL A 2 -0.68 -33.04 8.83
CA VAL A 2 0.64 -32.50 8.45
C VAL A 2 0.41 -31.13 7.82
N ILE A 3 1.16 -30.11 8.27
CA ILE A 3 1.10 -28.76 7.69
C ILE A 3 1.66 -28.82 6.26
N GLN A 4 0.92 -28.27 5.30
CA GLN A 4 1.29 -28.27 3.87
C GLN A 4 1.73 -26.90 3.34
N GLY A 5 1.52 -25.84 4.12
CA GLY A 5 1.93 -24.50 3.73
C GLY A 5 1.73 -23.47 4.83
N VAL A 6 2.26 -22.28 4.57
CA VAL A 6 2.27 -21.15 5.50
C VAL A 6 1.85 -19.90 4.73
N ILE A 7 0.95 -19.10 5.32
CA ILE A 7 0.56 -17.79 4.79
C ILE A 7 1.15 -16.73 5.70
N PHE A 8 1.92 -15.81 5.12
CA PHE A 8 2.55 -14.71 5.84
C PHE A 8 1.75 -13.42 5.72
N ASP A 9 1.79 -12.61 6.78
CA ASP A 9 1.64 -11.17 6.61
C ASP A 9 2.95 -10.57 6.08
N LEU A 10 2.91 -9.32 5.61
CA LEU A 10 4.07 -8.67 5.01
C LEU A 10 4.78 -7.70 5.98
N GLY A 11 4.18 -6.54 6.22
CA GLY A 11 4.71 -5.50 7.10
C GLY A 11 4.84 -6.00 8.54
N HIS A 12 5.96 -5.67 9.19
CA HIS A 12 6.32 -6.10 10.54
C HIS A 12 6.33 -7.64 10.74
N THR A 13 6.40 -8.40 9.65
CA THR A 13 6.56 -9.87 9.66
C THR A 13 7.77 -10.27 8.82
N LEU A 14 7.79 -9.90 7.54
CA LEU A 14 8.92 -10.15 6.63
C LEU A 14 9.76 -8.89 6.38
N MET A 15 9.19 -7.71 6.60
CA MET A 15 9.84 -6.41 6.37
C MET A 15 9.56 -5.42 7.49
N GLY A 16 10.52 -4.53 7.75
CA GLY A 16 10.40 -3.40 8.66
C GLY A 16 10.27 -2.08 7.90
N LEU A 17 9.69 -1.09 8.57
CA LEU A 17 9.62 0.29 8.11
C LEU A 17 10.69 1.10 8.82
N ASP A 18 11.52 1.82 8.08
CA ASP A 18 12.48 2.78 8.61
C ASP A 18 11.84 4.18 8.67
N GLY A 19 11.42 4.59 9.86
CA GLY A 19 10.72 5.86 10.10
C GLY A 19 9.45 5.67 10.92
N THR A 20 8.71 6.77 11.11
CA THR A 20 7.45 6.76 11.86
C THR A 20 6.26 7.04 10.93
N TRP A 21 5.07 6.52 11.26
CA TRP A 21 3.86 6.80 10.46
C TRP A 21 3.57 8.31 10.29
N PRO A 22 3.70 9.16 11.33
CA PRO A 22 3.56 10.61 11.16
C PRO A 22 4.53 11.18 10.11
N GLU A 23 5.81 10.80 10.16
CA GLU A 23 6.83 11.23 9.19
C GLU A 23 6.48 10.74 7.77
N ILE A 24 6.12 9.47 7.61
CA ILE A 24 5.73 8.90 6.31
C ILE A 24 4.56 9.69 5.71
N PHE A 25 3.54 10.01 6.51
CA PHE A 25 2.38 10.74 6.01
C PHE A 25 2.67 12.21 5.72
N GLU A 26 3.55 12.85 6.49
CA GLU A 26 3.97 14.24 6.25
C GLU A 26 4.74 14.35 4.92
N HIS A 27 5.71 13.46 4.69
CA HIS A 27 6.44 13.42 3.42
C HIS A 27 5.53 13.07 2.24
N GLY A 28 4.69 12.03 2.36
CA GLY A 28 3.76 11.66 1.30
C GLY A 28 2.75 12.78 0.98
N ALA A 29 2.28 13.51 1.99
CA ALA A 29 1.40 14.67 1.81
C ALA A 29 2.11 15.82 1.08
N SER A 30 3.38 16.08 1.40
CA SER A 30 4.22 17.06 0.71
C SER A 30 4.44 16.68 -0.75
N ASP A 31 4.80 15.43 -1.03
CA ASP A 31 5.05 14.93 -2.39
C ASP A 31 3.77 14.97 -3.24
N LEU A 32 2.64 14.60 -2.66
CA LEU A 32 1.32 14.73 -3.30
C LEU A 32 1.01 16.20 -3.64
N ALA A 33 1.21 17.12 -2.69
CA ALA A 33 0.94 18.54 -2.93
C ALA A 33 1.82 19.12 -4.04
N HIS A 34 3.10 18.72 -4.09
CA HIS A 34 4.02 19.10 -5.15
C HIS A 34 3.56 18.57 -6.51
N PHE A 35 3.25 17.27 -6.59
CA PHE A 35 2.73 16.64 -7.81
C PHE A 35 1.48 17.35 -8.35
N LEU A 36 0.53 17.69 -7.46
CA LEU A 36 -0.70 18.38 -7.84
C LEU A 36 -0.45 19.80 -8.35
N ALA A 37 0.46 20.54 -7.71
CA ALA A 37 0.81 21.90 -8.14
C ALA A 37 1.41 21.93 -9.56
N GLU A 38 2.22 20.91 -9.90
CA GLU A 38 2.82 20.77 -11.23
C GLU A 38 1.80 20.32 -12.29
N HIS A 39 0.96 19.33 -11.97
CA HIS A 39 0.13 18.66 -12.97
C HIS A 39 -1.28 19.25 -13.11
N ARG A 40 -1.76 20.00 -12.11
CA ARG A 40 -3.05 20.71 -12.14
C ARG A 40 -2.91 22.12 -11.56
N PRO A 41 -2.23 23.05 -12.28
CA PRO A 41 -2.13 24.43 -11.86
C PRO A 41 -3.51 25.04 -11.59
N GLY A 42 -3.67 25.69 -10.42
CA GLY A 42 -4.93 26.29 -9.99
C GLY A 42 -5.81 25.38 -9.12
N ILE A 43 -5.45 24.11 -8.93
CA ILE A 43 -6.08 23.29 -7.90
C ILE A 43 -5.63 23.73 -6.50
N ASP A 44 -6.53 23.70 -5.53
CA ASP A 44 -6.17 23.84 -4.13
C ASP A 44 -5.53 22.52 -3.64
N ALA A 45 -4.21 22.41 -3.85
CA ALA A 45 -3.43 21.23 -3.46
C ALA A 45 -3.51 20.97 -1.95
N GLY A 46 -3.58 22.02 -1.12
CA GLY A 46 -3.72 21.89 0.32
C GLY A 46 -5.05 21.27 0.72
N ALA A 47 -6.15 21.75 0.14
CA ALA A 47 -7.48 21.19 0.37
C ALA A 47 -7.59 19.74 -0.13
N LEU A 48 -7.00 19.41 -1.28
CA LEU A 48 -7.01 18.05 -1.80
C LEU A 48 -6.21 17.10 -0.91
N THR A 49 -4.98 17.46 -0.55
CA THR A 49 -4.13 16.63 0.34
C THR A 49 -4.81 16.41 1.69
N LYS A 50 -5.47 17.43 2.24
CA LYS A 50 -6.28 17.28 3.45
C LYS A 50 -7.44 16.29 3.24
N ALA A 51 -8.22 16.45 2.17
CA ALA A 51 -9.33 15.54 1.85
C ALA A 51 -8.86 14.10 1.63
N TRP A 52 -7.68 13.91 1.03
CA TRP A 52 -7.04 12.61 0.85
C TRP A 52 -6.71 11.93 2.19
N LEU A 53 -6.05 12.63 3.12
CA LEU A 53 -5.68 12.10 4.42
C LEU A 53 -6.90 11.79 5.30
N GLU A 54 -7.89 12.68 5.31
CA GLU A 54 -9.17 12.45 5.99
C GLU A 54 -9.85 11.19 5.42
N ARG A 55 -9.90 11.08 4.09
CA ARG A 55 -10.56 9.94 3.44
C ARG A 55 -9.86 8.61 3.71
N ARG A 56 -8.52 8.59 3.76
CA ARG A 56 -7.77 7.39 4.14
C ARG A 56 -8.04 6.97 5.58
N THR A 57 -8.16 7.94 6.48
CA THR A 57 -8.49 7.68 7.90
C THR A 57 -9.89 7.05 8.03
N GLU A 58 -10.89 7.64 7.37
CA GLU A 58 -12.24 7.08 7.30
C GLU A 58 -12.26 5.70 6.63
N GLY A 59 -11.52 5.55 5.52
CA GLY A 59 -11.42 4.32 4.75
C GLY A 59 -10.87 3.18 5.58
N PHE A 60 -9.81 3.45 6.37
CA PHE A 60 -9.24 2.48 7.30
C PHE A 60 -10.23 2.05 8.38
N ALA A 61 -10.94 3.00 9.00
CA ALA A 61 -11.95 2.69 10.01
C ALA A 61 -13.07 1.82 9.43
N ARG A 62 -13.63 2.21 8.27
CA ARG A 62 -14.67 1.45 7.57
C ARG A 62 -14.19 0.06 7.15
N ALA A 63 -12.97 -0.06 6.65
CA ALA A 63 -12.42 -1.34 6.23
C ALA A 63 -12.25 -2.30 7.40
N ARG A 64 -11.90 -1.78 8.59
CA ARG A 64 -11.83 -2.55 9.83
C ARG A 64 -13.20 -3.03 10.32
N GLU A 65 -14.25 -2.23 10.15
CA GLU A 65 -15.61 -2.60 10.54
C GLU A 65 -16.26 -3.59 9.57
N THR A 66 -15.98 -3.44 8.28
CA THR A 66 -16.70 -4.17 7.21
C THR A 66 -15.92 -5.35 6.64
N MET A 67 -14.64 -5.51 6.99
CA MET A 67 -13.71 -6.50 6.40
C MET A 67 -13.56 -6.33 4.87
N ARG A 68 -13.93 -5.16 4.33
CA ARG A 68 -13.82 -4.81 2.92
C ARG A 68 -12.86 -3.66 2.74
N GLU A 69 -11.87 -3.83 1.87
CA GLU A 69 -10.85 -2.80 1.70
C GLU A 69 -11.41 -1.53 1.06
N VAL A 70 -10.92 -0.38 1.52
CA VAL A 70 -11.13 0.91 0.85
C VAL A 70 -9.81 1.28 0.19
N THR A 71 -9.75 1.15 -1.14
CA THR A 71 -8.49 1.30 -1.87
C THR A 71 -8.01 2.76 -1.90
N ALA A 72 -6.71 2.92 -2.11
CA ALA A 72 -6.08 4.20 -2.42
C ALA A 72 -6.73 4.85 -3.65
N GLU A 73 -7.06 4.06 -4.68
CA GLU A 73 -7.75 4.57 -5.87
C GLU A 73 -9.13 5.16 -5.53
N ALA A 74 -9.97 4.40 -4.81
CA ALA A 74 -11.30 4.85 -4.41
C ALA A 74 -11.23 6.11 -3.54
N SER A 75 -10.22 6.20 -2.67
CA SER A 75 -9.99 7.34 -1.80
C SER A 75 -9.52 8.57 -2.58
N MET A 76 -8.66 8.40 -3.59
CA MET A 76 -8.11 9.49 -4.38
C MET A 76 -9.17 10.07 -5.33
N ARG A 77 -9.96 9.21 -5.99
CA ARG A 77 -11.11 9.65 -6.78
C ARG A 77 -12.09 10.48 -5.96
N TRP A 78 -12.35 10.08 -4.71
CA TRP A 78 -13.21 10.84 -3.81
C TRP A 78 -12.61 12.21 -3.45
N ALA A 79 -11.31 12.27 -3.14
CA ALA A 79 -10.63 13.53 -2.82
C ALA A 79 -10.61 14.49 -4.02
N LEU A 80 -10.27 13.98 -5.22
CA LEU A 80 -10.29 14.72 -6.48
C LEU A 80 -11.69 15.29 -6.78
N ALA A 81 -12.75 14.48 -6.61
CA ALA A 81 -14.12 14.91 -6.86
C ALA A 81 -14.55 16.06 -5.93
N ARG A 82 -14.11 16.08 -4.67
CA ARG A 82 -14.36 17.19 -3.74
C ARG A 82 -13.68 18.50 -4.14
N CYS A 83 -12.60 18.39 -4.90
CA CYS A 83 -11.86 19.51 -5.46
C CYS A 83 -12.28 19.84 -6.90
N GLY A 84 -13.43 19.31 -7.37
CA GLY A 84 -14.00 19.64 -8.68
C GLY A 84 -13.51 18.76 -9.84
N ILE A 85 -12.76 17.69 -9.57
CA ILE A 85 -12.25 16.77 -10.59
C ILE A 85 -12.99 15.43 -10.48
N SER A 86 -14.16 15.33 -11.14
CA SER A 86 -15.02 14.14 -11.08
C SER A 86 -14.54 12.99 -11.96
N ASP A 87 -13.84 13.28 -13.05
CA ASP A 87 -13.30 12.29 -13.99
C ASP A 87 -11.80 12.55 -14.23
N PRO A 88 -10.93 12.22 -13.26
CA PRO A 88 -9.50 12.39 -13.43
C PRO A 88 -8.97 11.41 -14.47
N ASP A 89 -8.09 11.90 -15.35
CA ASP A 89 -7.34 11.03 -16.23
C ASP A 89 -6.42 10.08 -15.44
N HIS A 90 -5.99 8.99 -16.10
CA HIS A 90 -5.19 7.95 -15.48
C HIS A 90 -3.85 8.48 -14.93
N ALA A 91 -3.22 9.43 -15.63
CA ALA A 91 -1.93 9.98 -15.23
C ALA A 91 -2.04 10.80 -13.94
N LEU A 92 -3.08 11.63 -13.83
CA LEU A 92 -3.36 12.40 -12.62
C LEU A 92 -3.69 11.48 -11.45
N LEU A 93 -4.60 10.52 -11.64
CA LEU A 93 -5.09 9.67 -10.56
C LEU A 93 -3.96 8.82 -9.97
N PHE A 94 -3.28 8.05 -10.82
CA PHE A 94 -2.24 7.13 -10.35
C PHE A 94 -0.93 7.85 -10.05
N GLY A 95 -0.58 8.91 -10.77
CA GLY A 95 0.57 9.74 -10.44
C GLY A 95 0.45 10.40 -9.06
N ALA A 96 -0.74 10.87 -8.68
CA ALA A 96 -0.99 11.42 -7.34
C ALA A 96 -0.83 10.34 -6.25
N ILE A 97 -1.34 9.13 -6.50
CA ILE A 97 -1.20 8.01 -5.56
C ILE A 97 0.26 7.58 -5.43
N ASP A 98 0.97 7.41 -6.55
CA ASP A 98 2.39 7.03 -6.56
C ASP A 98 3.26 8.11 -5.89
N ALA A 99 2.99 9.40 -6.15
CA ALA A 99 3.68 10.51 -5.48
C ALA A 99 3.51 10.43 -3.95
N PHE A 100 2.29 10.15 -3.48
CA PHE A 100 2.05 10.01 -2.04
C PHE A 100 2.79 8.82 -1.41
N PHE A 101 2.89 7.69 -2.11
CA PHE A 101 3.51 6.47 -1.58
C PHE A 101 5.02 6.35 -1.82
N ALA A 102 5.62 7.21 -2.65
CA ALA A 102 7.03 7.11 -3.05
C ALA A 102 7.99 7.11 -1.85
N TYR A 103 7.78 8.02 -0.88
CA TYR A 103 8.60 8.08 0.32
C TYR A 103 8.44 6.80 1.19
N GLU A 104 7.21 6.34 1.40
CA GLU A 104 6.94 5.10 2.13
C GLU A 104 7.65 3.90 1.48
N GLU A 105 7.54 3.78 0.16
CA GLU A 105 8.10 2.66 -0.59
C GLU A 105 9.61 2.50 -0.38
N ALA A 106 10.34 3.62 -0.36
CA ALA A 106 11.79 3.63 -0.17
C ALA A 106 12.23 3.25 1.25
N ARG A 107 11.35 3.42 2.25
CA ARG A 107 11.64 3.19 3.67
C ARG A 107 11.40 1.75 4.13
N TRP A 108 10.75 0.92 3.31
CA TRP A 108 10.58 -0.50 3.61
C TRP A 108 11.87 -1.29 3.34
N TYR A 109 12.29 -2.11 4.30
CA TYR A 109 13.44 -3.01 4.20
C TYR A 109 13.08 -4.43 4.64
N ALA A 110 13.66 -5.45 3.99
CA ALA A 110 13.50 -6.83 4.41
C ALA A 110 14.25 -7.10 5.72
N TYR A 111 13.65 -7.85 6.64
CA TYR A 111 14.41 -8.35 7.78
C TYR A 111 15.51 -9.31 7.32
N PRO A 112 16.70 -9.30 7.95
CA PRO A 112 17.80 -10.19 7.58
C PRO A 112 17.42 -11.68 7.55
N GLU A 113 16.49 -12.08 8.41
CA GLU A 113 16.03 -13.46 8.60
C GLU A 113 14.91 -13.87 7.64
N ALA A 114 14.29 -12.93 6.92
CA ALA A 114 13.11 -13.19 6.10
C ALA A 114 13.41 -14.21 4.98
N ILE A 115 14.37 -13.92 4.10
CA ILE A 115 14.73 -14.81 2.99
C ILE A 115 15.29 -16.15 3.48
N PRO A 116 16.22 -16.22 4.47
CA PRO A 116 16.64 -17.49 5.05
C PRO A 116 15.47 -18.34 5.56
N THR A 117 14.49 -17.74 6.21
CA THR A 117 13.29 -18.42 6.71
C THR A 117 12.44 -18.98 5.57
N LEU A 118 12.13 -18.15 4.57
CA LEU A 118 11.33 -18.56 3.41
C LEU A 118 12.00 -19.71 2.65
N ARG A 119 13.34 -19.64 2.50
CA ARG A 119 14.14 -20.71 1.90
C ARG A 119 14.07 -22.00 2.71
N ALA A 120 14.21 -21.93 4.03
CA ALA A 120 14.18 -23.10 4.89
C ALA A 120 12.81 -23.80 4.85
N LEU A 121 11.71 -23.04 4.81
CA LEU A 121 10.36 -23.60 4.68
C LEU A 121 10.15 -24.25 3.31
N SER A 122 10.63 -23.62 2.24
CA SER A 122 10.62 -24.21 0.90
C SER A 122 11.41 -25.52 0.85
N GLY A 123 12.59 -25.58 1.49
CA GLY A 123 13.42 -26.79 1.57
C GLY A 123 12.76 -27.94 2.33
N ARG A 124 11.74 -27.65 3.14
CA ARG A 124 10.88 -28.64 3.83
C ARG A 124 9.66 -29.05 3.00
N GLY A 125 9.52 -28.55 1.77
CA GLY A 125 8.39 -28.83 0.88
C GLY A 125 7.11 -28.08 1.24
N LEU A 126 7.18 -27.02 2.06
CA LEU A 126 6.01 -26.21 2.40
C LEU A 126 5.73 -25.17 1.32
N ARG A 127 4.46 -25.09 0.90
CA ARG A 127 3.98 -24.00 0.04
C ARG A 127 3.87 -22.71 0.86
N GLN A 128 4.14 -21.58 0.23
CA GLN A 128 4.23 -20.31 0.93
C GLN A 128 3.46 -19.25 0.13
N GLY A 129 2.59 -18.54 0.82
CA GLY A 129 1.84 -17.41 0.26
C GLY A 129 1.87 -16.22 1.20
N MET A 130 1.34 -15.11 0.72
CA MET A 130 1.25 -13.87 1.48
C MET A 130 -0.12 -13.23 1.28
N LEU A 131 -0.67 -12.73 2.37
CA LEU A 131 -1.86 -11.87 2.34
C LEU A 131 -1.59 -10.67 3.25
N SER A 132 -1.54 -9.47 2.69
CA SER A 132 -1.31 -8.23 3.46
C SER A 132 -2.49 -7.27 3.39
N ASN A 133 -2.81 -6.65 4.52
CA ASN A 133 -3.79 -5.57 4.57
C ASN A 133 -3.14 -4.27 4.09
N ALA A 134 -3.38 -3.90 2.83
CA ALA A 134 -2.80 -2.71 2.20
C ALA A 134 -3.79 -2.09 1.23
N THR A 135 -3.83 -0.75 1.20
CA THR A 135 -4.80 0.01 0.38
C THR A 135 -4.37 0.19 -1.08
N HIS A 136 -3.10 -0.09 -1.40
CA HIS A 136 -2.52 0.10 -2.72
C HIS A 136 -1.73 -1.14 -3.16
N ASP A 137 -2.32 -1.97 -4.01
CA ASP A 137 -1.70 -3.22 -4.48
C ASP A 137 -0.40 -3.01 -5.26
N PRO A 138 -0.28 -2.02 -6.18
CA PRO A 138 0.98 -1.76 -6.88
C PRO A 138 2.19 -1.57 -5.96
N LEU A 139 2.03 -0.81 -4.86
CA LEU A 139 3.08 -0.69 -3.84
C LEU A 139 3.47 -2.05 -3.26
N VAL A 140 2.48 -2.88 -2.87
CA VAL A 140 2.75 -4.22 -2.33
C VAL A 140 3.53 -5.08 -3.34
N GLN A 141 3.12 -5.07 -4.60
CA GLN A 141 3.79 -5.85 -5.63
C GLN A 141 5.24 -5.38 -5.85
N ARG A 142 5.46 -4.07 -5.94
CA ARG A 142 6.81 -3.49 -6.04
C ARG A 142 7.69 -3.84 -4.84
N LEU A 143 7.15 -3.82 -3.63
CA LEU A 143 7.87 -4.23 -2.42
C LEU A 143 8.23 -5.72 -2.45
N VAL A 144 7.30 -6.60 -2.85
CA VAL A 144 7.54 -8.04 -2.99
C VAL A 144 8.67 -8.33 -3.98
N ASP A 145 8.71 -7.60 -5.09
CA ASP A 145 9.77 -7.73 -6.10
C ASP A 145 11.11 -7.15 -5.61
N ARG A 146 11.10 -5.89 -5.14
CA ARG A 146 12.30 -5.16 -4.70
C ARG A 146 13.01 -5.84 -3.52
N LEU A 147 12.24 -6.43 -2.61
CA LEU A 147 12.77 -7.10 -1.41
C LEU A 147 13.10 -8.59 -1.64
N GLY A 148 12.92 -9.10 -2.86
CA GLY A 148 13.31 -10.46 -3.24
C GLY A 148 12.36 -11.55 -2.76
N PHE A 149 11.12 -11.21 -2.41
CA PHE A 149 10.14 -12.16 -1.88
C PHE A 149 9.36 -12.91 -2.97
N ARG A 150 9.27 -12.36 -4.20
CA ARG A 150 8.44 -12.89 -5.30
C ARG A 150 8.63 -14.38 -5.56
N HIS A 151 9.88 -14.86 -5.52
CA HIS A 151 10.19 -16.26 -5.78
C HIS A 151 9.60 -17.23 -4.75
N TRP A 152 9.35 -16.75 -3.53
CA TRP A 152 8.95 -17.58 -2.40
C TRP A 152 7.46 -17.49 -2.09
N LEU A 153 6.80 -16.37 -2.41
CA LEU A 153 5.43 -16.09 -2.01
C LEU A 153 4.49 -16.21 -3.22
N ASP A 154 3.80 -17.34 -3.30
CA ASP A 154 2.82 -17.63 -4.36
C ASP A 154 1.53 -18.24 -3.77
N PRO A 155 0.41 -17.50 -3.73
CA PRO A 155 0.24 -16.14 -4.25
C PRO A 155 0.75 -15.05 -3.29
N ALA A 156 1.03 -13.86 -3.82
CA ALA A 156 1.29 -12.63 -3.06
C ALA A 156 0.12 -11.64 -3.21
N LEU A 157 -0.81 -11.67 -2.26
CA LEU A 157 -2.07 -10.93 -2.31
C LEU A 157 -2.09 -9.74 -1.35
N SER A 158 -2.81 -8.69 -1.75
CA SER A 158 -3.18 -7.58 -0.88
C SER A 158 -4.70 -7.48 -0.74
N SER A 159 -5.17 -6.86 0.34
CA SER A 159 -6.59 -6.56 0.50
C SER A 159 -7.12 -5.59 -0.58
N ALA A 160 -6.26 -4.75 -1.16
CA ALA A 160 -6.63 -3.92 -2.30
C ALA A 160 -6.90 -4.72 -3.58
N SER A 161 -6.17 -5.82 -3.83
CA SER A 161 -6.41 -6.68 -5.01
C SER A 161 -7.56 -7.66 -4.81
N THR A 162 -7.80 -8.14 -3.59
CA THR A 162 -8.90 -9.08 -3.32
C THR A 162 -10.21 -8.38 -2.95
N GLY A 163 -10.15 -7.11 -2.52
CA GLY A 163 -11.27 -6.37 -1.93
C GLY A 163 -11.62 -6.80 -0.50
N LEU A 164 -10.92 -7.78 0.07
CA LEU A 164 -11.18 -8.36 1.38
C LEU A 164 -10.01 -8.09 2.32
N ARG A 165 -10.31 -7.54 3.49
CA ARG A 165 -9.34 -7.18 4.52
C ARG A 165 -9.40 -8.21 5.65
N LYS A 166 -8.23 -8.71 6.09
CA LYS A 166 -8.13 -9.57 7.28
C LYS A 166 -8.55 -8.81 8.56
N PRO A 167 -9.04 -9.48 9.60
CA PRO A 167 -9.48 -10.88 9.61
C PRO A 167 -10.68 -11.10 8.71
#